data_AF-A0AAI9H0Y6-F1
#
_entry.id   AF-A0AAI9H0Y6-F1
#
_cell.length_a   1.000
_cell.length_b   1.000
_cell.length_c   1.000
_cell.angle_alpha   90.00
_cell.angle_beta   90.00
_cell.angle_gamma   90.00
#
_symmetry.space_group_name_H-M   'P 1'
#
loop_
_entity.id
_entity.type
_entity.pdbx_description
1 polymer ?
#
loop_
_entity_poly.entity_id
_entity_poly.type
_entity_poly.pdbx_seq_one_letter_code
_entity_poly.pdbx_strand_id
1 'polypeptide(L)'
;MLNLIVVGTPKYYTFFSEPSGNDSFPVSRLFESTPESLRSRLLPLTEKTYHFLQELPVVFMSEPEIEFDEDNEKIGYFSHIRLGKISKISTSVYNREKVLAFDYEITSDIGYKPLTSDKEYVSELELGSFGLNRTFWAVKEISVNEILRVLGLEGYSNVEPATASAEAPENNEELEIIANINQYLQVILDHTQGNDEEVFYRGHSDISYQLEPSLFRKDTQGNYRYRHHESDMITELLTVQPAEFKDDRYMLDKLVRMQHYGLPTRLLDVSTNPLIALYFACSKIKHDENNHEIDGNVIILTTPKSEIKFFDSDTVSCIANLSRLPSRFKSSLKTNLTIPAFNESEECGQLLHLIRDEKSYFKSIIDPVHLSKIVVVKGRLSNARISSQSGAFLLFGENVDLPETGLSTLNIKKLVIRNKEHLMQQLSRLGINESTVYPGIEKAATEIAKLYDGRI
;
A
#
# COMPACT_ATOMS: atom_id res chain seq x y z
N MET A 1 6.04 18.18 -15.26
CA MET A 1 5.30 17.01 -14.73
C MET A 1 3.87 17.05 -15.25
N LEU A 2 3.12 15.95 -15.17
CA LEU A 2 1.70 15.89 -15.54
C LEU A 2 0.93 14.90 -14.66
N ASN A 3 -0.39 15.05 -14.62
CA ASN A 3 -1.32 14.02 -14.16
C ASN A 3 -1.69 13.11 -15.33
N LEU A 4 -1.47 11.81 -15.19
CA LEU A 4 -1.94 10.79 -16.12
C LEU A 4 -3.11 10.06 -15.46
N ILE A 5 -4.32 10.27 -15.97
CA ILE A 5 -5.55 9.66 -15.46
C ILE A 5 -6.05 8.67 -16.51
N VAL A 6 -5.95 7.38 -16.21
CA VAL A 6 -6.41 6.28 -17.06
C VAL A 6 -7.65 5.66 -16.43
N VAL A 7 -8.69 5.40 -17.22
CA VAL A 7 -9.94 4.81 -16.72
C VAL A 7 -10.53 3.77 -17.66
N GLY A 8 -11.09 2.70 -17.10
CA GLY A 8 -11.58 1.56 -17.89
C GLY A 8 -12.76 1.83 -18.80
N THR A 9 -13.87 2.35 -18.28
CA THR A 9 -15.08 2.55 -19.08
C THR A 9 -15.36 4.05 -19.25
N PRO A 10 -14.98 4.66 -20.39
CA PRO A 10 -15.10 6.12 -20.61
C PRO A 10 -16.49 6.68 -20.37
N LYS A 11 -17.54 5.87 -20.61
CA LYS A 11 -18.94 6.27 -20.42
C LYS A 11 -19.31 6.62 -18.97
N TYR A 12 -18.54 6.17 -17.98
CA TYR A 12 -18.76 6.52 -16.57
C TYR A 12 -18.06 7.81 -16.15
N TYR A 13 -17.26 8.41 -17.03
CA TYR A 13 -16.47 9.59 -16.74
C TYR A 13 -16.88 10.73 -17.67
N THR A 14 -17.40 11.79 -17.09
CA THR A 14 -18.00 12.90 -17.84
C THR A 14 -16.98 13.66 -18.66
N PHE A 15 -15.70 13.60 -18.29
CA PHE A 15 -14.61 14.25 -19.03
C PHE A 15 -14.34 13.66 -20.43
N PHE A 16 -14.98 12.53 -20.79
CA PHE A 16 -15.02 12.03 -22.17
C PHE A 16 -16.24 12.46 -22.99
N SER A 17 -17.28 12.98 -22.33
CA SER A 17 -18.50 13.45 -23.01
C SER A 17 -18.61 14.97 -23.07
N GLU A 18 -18.12 15.68 -22.05
CA GLU A 18 -18.30 17.12 -21.88
C GLU A 18 -16.95 17.87 -21.88
N PRO A 19 -16.90 19.14 -22.33
CA PRO A 19 -15.67 19.94 -22.33
C PRO A 19 -15.29 20.46 -20.93
N SER A 20 -16.23 20.51 -19.99
CA SER A 20 -15.97 20.83 -18.58
C SER A 20 -17.08 20.28 -17.69
N GLY A 21 -16.76 20.05 -16.42
CA GLY A 21 -17.70 19.48 -15.47
C GLY A 21 -17.03 19.11 -14.15
N ASN A 22 -17.68 18.22 -13.41
CA ASN A 22 -17.13 17.61 -12.21
C ASN A 22 -17.04 16.10 -12.37
N ASP A 23 -16.02 15.51 -11.76
CA ASP A 23 -15.85 14.07 -11.72
C ASP A 23 -15.21 13.66 -10.39
N SER A 24 -15.10 12.35 -10.18
CA SER A 24 -14.45 11.81 -9.00
C SER A 24 -13.57 10.61 -9.35
N PHE A 25 -12.43 10.51 -8.67
CA PHE A 25 -11.49 9.44 -8.88
C PHE A 25 -11.23 8.68 -7.58
N PRO A 26 -11.24 7.34 -7.58
CA PRO A 26 -11.03 6.56 -6.37
C PRO A 26 -9.61 6.78 -5.83
N VAL A 27 -9.50 7.18 -4.56
CA VAL A 27 -8.18 7.44 -3.95
C VAL A 27 -7.35 6.14 -3.86
N SER A 28 -8.02 4.98 -3.88
CA SER A 28 -7.42 3.64 -3.95
C SER A 28 -6.47 3.44 -5.12
N ARG A 29 -6.67 4.19 -6.21
CA ARG A 29 -5.87 4.12 -7.43
C ARG A 29 -5.04 5.38 -7.67
N LEU A 30 -4.95 6.26 -6.67
CA LEU A 30 -4.17 7.50 -6.74
C LEU A 30 -2.68 7.23 -6.50
N PHE A 31 -1.86 7.92 -7.28
CA PHE A 31 -0.41 7.77 -7.36
C PHE A 31 0.06 6.36 -7.69
N GLU A 32 -0.80 5.59 -8.34
CA GLU A 32 -0.37 4.33 -8.90
C GLU A 32 0.61 4.59 -10.04
N SER A 33 1.69 3.82 -10.08
CA SER A 33 2.76 4.01 -11.08
C SER A 33 3.42 5.38 -11.01
N THR A 34 3.17 6.21 -9.99
CA THR A 34 3.99 7.39 -9.70
C THR A 34 5.36 6.93 -9.16
N PRO A 35 6.49 7.49 -9.62
CA PRO A 35 7.81 7.20 -9.06
C PRO A 35 7.83 7.36 -7.54
N GLU A 36 8.50 6.44 -6.83
CA GLU A 36 8.47 6.37 -5.36
C GLU A 36 8.99 7.65 -4.70
N SER A 37 10.03 8.26 -5.27
CA SER A 37 10.61 9.54 -4.83
C SER A 37 9.62 10.70 -4.89
N LEU A 38 8.68 10.67 -5.85
CA LEU A 38 7.64 11.67 -5.99
C LEU A 38 6.44 11.34 -5.11
N ARG A 39 6.02 10.07 -5.09
CA ARG A 39 4.88 9.60 -4.29
C ARG A 39 5.06 9.87 -2.80
N SER A 40 6.26 9.66 -2.25
CA SER A 40 6.57 9.91 -0.84
C SER A 40 6.44 11.39 -0.44
N ARG A 41 6.66 12.31 -1.39
CA ARG A 41 6.47 13.75 -1.21
C ARG A 41 5.01 14.19 -1.36
N LEU A 42 4.20 13.43 -2.10
CA LEU A 42 2.79 13.76 -2.33
C LEU A 42 1.85 13.19 -1.25
N LEU A 43 2.32 12.22 -0.45
CA LEU A 43 1.57 11.64 0.66
C LEU A 43 2.08 12.17 2.02
N PRO A 44 1.19 12.35 3.02
CA PRO A 44 -0.26 12.23 2.96
C PRO A 44 -0.90 13.29 2.06
N LEU A 45 -2.17 13.08 1.67
CA LEU A 45 -2.92 14.05 0.86
C LEU A 45 -3.25 15.29 1.70
N THR A 46 -2.51 16.37 1.47
CA THR A 46 -2.70 17.67 2.13
C THR A 46 -3.24 18.72 1.15
N GLU A 47 -3.62 19.89 1.65
CA GLU A 47 -3.94 21.05 0.80
C GLU A 47 -2.78 21.43 -0.13
N LYS A 48 -1.52 21.22 0.30
CA LYS A 48 -0.35 21.42 -0.56
C LYS A 48 -0.33 20.41 -1.71
N THR A 49 -0.62 19.15 -1.42
CA THR A 49 -0.76 18.11 -2.45
C THR A 49 -1.86 18.47 -3.44
N TYR A 50 -3.04 18.88 -2.96
CA TYR A 50 -4.15 19.28 -3.82
C TYR A 50 -3.81 20.49 -4.68
N HIS A 51 -3.15 21.50 -4.14
CA HIS A 51 -2.70 22.65 -4.92
C HIS A 51 -1.73 22.22 -6.02
N PHE A 52 -0.73 21.41 -5.69
CA PHE A 52 0.24 20.90 -6.65
C PHE A 52 -0.42 20.12 -7.79
N LEU A 53 -1.36 19.21 -7.50
CA LEU A 53 -2.05 18.46 -8.55
C LEU A 53 -2.86 19.36 -9.50
N GLN A 54 -3.39 20.49 -9.03
CA GLN A 54 -4.12 21.46 -9.84
C GLN A 54 -3.23 22.30 -10.76
N GLU A 55 -1.94 22.46 -10.44
CA GLU A 55 -0.98 23.17 -11.28
C GLU A 55 -0.55 22.35 -12.50
N LEU A 56 -0.68 21.02 -12.42
CA LEU A 56 -0.22 20.11 -13.45
C LEU A 56 -1.24 19.97 -14.60
N PRO A 57 -0.78 19.91 -15.86
CA PRO A 57 -1.64 19.50 -16.96
C PRO A 57 -2.06 18.05 -16.78
N VAL A 58 -3.21 17.71 -17.37
CA VAL A 58 -3.83 16.39 -17.22
C VAL A 58 -3.98 15.73 -18.58
N VAL A 59 -3.54 14.47 -18.67
CA VAL A 59 -3.83 13.58 -19.79
C VAL A 59 -4.88 12.58 -19.32
N PHE A 60 -6.09 12.73 -19.84
CA PHE A 60 -7.20 11.82 -19.61
C PHE A 60 -7.18 10.74 -20.69
N MET A 61 -7.13 9.47 -20.30
CA MET A 61 -7.07 8.32 -21.21
C MET A 61 -8.08 7.24 -20.83
N SER A 62 -8.63 6.56 -21.83
CA SER A 62 -9.31 5.29 -21.60
C SER A 62 -8.29 4.16 -21.45
N GLU A 63 -8.68 3.04 -20.83
CA GLU A 63 -7.93 1.79 -21.02
C GLU A 63 -7.87 1.46 -22.52
N PRO A 64 -6.74 0.93 -23.03
CA PRO A 64 -6.61 0.57 -24.43
C PRO A 64 -7.54 -0.58 -24.81
N GLU A 65 -8.30 -0.40 -25.88
CA GLU A 65 -9.17 -1.42 -26.45
C GLU A 65 -8.53 -2.01 -27.72
N ILE A 66 -8.77 -3.30 -27.98
CA ILE A 66 -8.28 -3.95 -29.19
C ILE A 66 -9.31 -3.74 -30.30
N GLU A 67 -8.88 -3.12 -31.39
CA GLU A 67 -9.69 -2.96 -32.60
C GLU A 67 -9.34 -4.04 -33.63
N PHE A 68 -10.36 -4.52 -34.33
CA PHE A 68 -10.27 -5.54 -35.38
C PHE A 68 -10.84 -4.99 -36.67
N ASP A 69 -10.27 -5.38 -37.81
CA ASP A 69 -10.80 -5.01 -39.11
C ASP A 69 -11.98 -5.90 -39.53
N GLU A 70 -12.53 -5.63 -40.72
CA GLU A 70 -13.66 -6.38 -41.27
C GLU A 70 -13.34 -7.88 -41.47
N ASP A 71 -12.05 -8.25 -41.53
CA ASP A 71 -11.56 -9.62 -41.68
C ASP A 71 -11.20 -10.28 -40.34
N ASN A 72 -11.51 -9.65 -39.20
CA ASN A 72 -11.14 -10.04 -37.83
C ASN A 72 -9.61 -10.08 -37.59
N GLU A 73 -8.81 -9.39 -38.38
CA GLU A 73 -7.40 -9.18 -38.07
C GLU A 73 -7.24 -8.01 -37.09
N LYS A 74 -6.31 -8.16 -36.16
CA LYS A 74 -6.05 -7.14 -35.13
C LYS A 74 -5.40 -5.91 -35.77
N ILE A 75 -6.09 -4.78 -35.72
CA ILE A 75 -5.59 -3.48 -36.21
C ILE A 75 -4.58 -2.90 -35.22
N GLY A 76 -4.87 -2.99 -33.91
CA GLY A 76 -4.02 -2.39 -32.88
C GLY A 76 -4.74 -2.17 -31.57
N TYR A 77 -4.08 -1.41 -30.69
CA TYR A 77 -4.68 -0.91 -29.45
C TYR A 77 -5.07 0.55 -29.63
N PHE A 78 -6.26 0.91 -29.19
CA PHE A 78 -6.78 2.27 -29.32
C PHE A 78 -7.23 2.81 -27.97
N SER A 79 -7.02 4.11 -27.76
CA SER A 79 -7.45 4.81 -26.55
C SER A 79 -8.10 6.13 -26.91
N HIS A 80 -9.12 6.51 -26.15
CA HIS A 80 -9.66 7.87 -26.18
C HIS A 80 -8.76 8.77 -25.34
N ILE A 81 -8.32 9.90 -25.90
CA ILE A 81 -7.33 10.77 -25.23
C ILE A 81 -7.79 12.22 -25.26
N ARG A 82 -7.73 12.87 -24.10
CA ARG A 82 -8.03 14.29 -23.92
C ARG A 82 -6.99 14.94 -23.05
N LEU A 83 -6.68 16.20 -23.34
CA LEU A 83 -5.80 17.04 -22.55
C LEU A 83 -6.66 18.07 -21.82
N GLY A 84 -6.29 18.36 -20.57
CA GLY A 84 -7.03 19.33 -19.78
C GLY A 84 -6.33 19.76 -18.51
N LYS A 85 -7.12 20.33 -17.61
CA LYS A 85 -6.74 20.74 -16.26
C LYS A 85 -7.80 20.29 -15.28
N ILE A 86 -7.41 20.23 -14.01
CA ILE A 86 -8.30 19.93 -12.89
C ILE A 86 -8.23 21.06 -11.86
N SER A 87 -9.33 21.27 -11.13
CA SER A 87 -9.43 22.29 -10.08
C SER A 87 -10.39 21.85 -8.98
N LYS A 88 -10.43 22.60 -7.87
CA LYS A 88 -11.32 22.36 -6.72
C LYS A 88 -11.26 20.92 -6.20
N ILE A 89 -10.04 20.40 -6.10
CA ILE A 89 -9.79 19.06 -5.58
C ILE A 89 -10.25 19.01 -4.11
N SER A 90 -11.04 18.01 -3.77
CA SER A 90 -11.46 17.73 -2.40
C SER A 90 -11.66 16.23 -2.20
N THR A 91 -11.52 15.75 -0.97
CA THR A 91 -11.84 14.35 -0.65
C THR A 91 -13.27 14.23 -0.14
N SER A 92 -14.01 13.25 -0.67
CA SER A 92 -15.37 12.91 -0.23
C SER A 92 -15.53 11.38 -0.15
N VAL A 93 -16.67 10.90 0.34
CA VAL A 93 -16.99 9.47 0.40
C VAL A 93 -18.18 9.19 -0.51
N TYR A 94 -17.98 8.30 -1.49
CA TYR A 94 -18.99 7.86 -2.44
C TYR A 94 -19.09 6.33 -2.41
N ASN A 95 -20.29 5.77 -2.25
CA ASN A 95 -20.51 4.31 -2.16
C ASN A 95 -19.60 3.56 -1.16
N ARG A 96 -19.27 4.20 -0.03
CA ARG A 96 -18.35 3.69 1.02
C ARG A 96 -16.87 3.59 0.59
N GLU A 97 -16.51 4.14 -0.58
CA GLU A 97 -15.14 4.36 -1.02
C GLU A 97 -14.84 5.87 -0.92
N LYS A 98 -13.63 6.25 -0.48
CA LYS A 98 -13.25 7.68 -0.53
C LYS A 98 -12.80 7.98 -1.94
N VAL A 99 -13.31 9.08 -2.47
CA VAL A 99 -13.00 9.56 -3.81
C VAL A 99 -12.41 10.96 -3.73
N LEU A 100 -11.51 11.26 -4.65
CA LEU A 100 -11.03 12.60 -4.91
C LEU A 100 -12.01 13.24 -5.90
N ALA A 101 -12.85 14.16 -5.44
CA ALA A 101 -13.73 14.93 -6.29
C ALA A 101 -12.98 16.14 -6.84
N PHE A 102 -13.17 16.45 -8.12
CA PHE A 102 -12.53 17.57 -8.80
C PHE A 102 -13.39 18.11 -9.94
N ASP A 103 -13.21 19.38 -10.25
CA ASP A 103 -13.69 19.99 -11.48
C ASP A 103 -12.63 19.78 -12.58
N TYR A 104 -13.05 19.61 -13.84
CA TYR A 104 -12.14 19.50 -14.98
C TYR A 104 -12.52 20.46 -16.11
N GLU A 105 -11.52 20.80 -16.93
CA GLU A 105 -11.66 21.57 -18.16
C GLU A 105 -10.77 20.96 -19.25
N ILE A 106 -11.37 20.58 -20.38
CA ILE A 106 -10.68 20.00 -21.54
C ILE A 106 -10.15 21.12 -22.43
N THR A 107 -8.83 21.13 -22.61
CA THR A 107 -8.13 22.10 -23.46
C THR A 107 -7.91 21.59 -24.87
N SER A 108 -7.83 20.27 -25.06
CA SER A 108 -7.69 19.65 -26.37
C SER A 108 -8.28 18.24 -26.37
N ASP A 109 -9.09 17.93 -27.39
CA ASP A 109 -9.63 16.60 -27.61
C ASP A 109 -8.88 15.92 -28.77
N ILE A 110 -8.07 14.91 -28.44
CA ILE A 110 -7.30 14.13 -29.43
C ILE A 110 -8.19 13.03 -30.04
N GLY A 111 -9.23 12.61 -29.31
CA GLY A 111 -10.17 11.58 -29.70
C GLY A 111 -9.63 10.17 -29.55
N TYR A 112 -10.27 9.23 -30.25
CA TYR A 112 -9.90 7.81 -30.26
C TYR A 112 -8.77 7.56 -31.26
N LYS A 113 -7.59 7.15 -30.77
CA LYS A 113 -6.37 7.01 -31.57
C LYS A 113 -5.63 5.70 -31.30
N PRO A 114 -4.93 5.16 -32.32
CA PRO A 114 -4.07 4.00 -32.14
C PRO A 114 -2.85 4.37 -31.27
N LEU A 115 -2.44 3.44 -30.43
CA LEU A 115 -1.23 3.53 -29.62
C LEU A 115 -0.07 2.74 -30.26
N THR A 116 1.15 3.11 -29.89
CA THR A 116 2.37 2.31 -30.08
C THR A 116 2.28 0.96 -29.37
N SER A 117 3.31 0.12 -29.53
CA SER A 117 3.31 -1.22 -28.93
C SER A 117 3.21 -1.15 -27.40
N ASP A 118 2.41 -2.03 -26.80
CA ASP A 118 2.22 -2.13 -25.34
C ASP A 118 3.55 -2.23 -24.58
N LYS A 119 4.53 -2.94 -25.14
CA LYS A 119 5.84 -3.08 -24.51
C LYS A 119 6.63 -1.78 -24.43
N GLU A 120 6.47 -0.88 -25.40
CA GLU A 120 7.24 0.36 -25.51
C GLU A 120 6.74 1.36 -24.46
N TYR A 121 5.44 1.67 -24.47
CA TYR A 121 4.91 2.65 -23.52
C TYR A 121 4.89 2.14 -22.08
N VAL A 122 4.73 0.83 -21.83
CA VAL A 122 4.81 0.28 -20.46
C VAL A 122 6.20 0.46 -19.85
N SER A 123 7.24 0.28 -20.67
CA SER A 123 8.63 0.45 -20.24
C SER A 123 8.98 1.93 -20.05
N GLU A 124 8.69 2.78 -21.04
CA GLU A 124 9.08 4.19 -20.99
C GLU A 124 8.28 5.01 -19.99
N LEU A 125 7.02 4.65 -19.76
CA LEU A 125 6.17 5.30 -18.77
C LEU A 125 6.22 4.61 -17.41
N GLU A 126 7.00 3.56 -17.20
CA GLU A 126 7.10 2.84 -15.91
C GLU A 126 5.71 2.44 -15.35
N LEU A 127 4.86 1.82 -16.18
CA LEU A 127 3.45 1.57 -15.84
C LEU A 127 3.20 0.26 -15.09
N GLY A 128 4.25 -0.53 -14.83
CA GLY A 128 4.15 -1.84 -14.19
C GLY A 128 3.39 -2.88 -15.02
N SER A 129 3.23 -4.08 -14.44
CA SER A 129 2.65 -5.27 -15.09
C SER A 129 1.26 -5.11 -15.74
N PHE A 130 0.46 -4.14 -15.30
CA PHE A 130 -0.87 -3.90 -15.86
C PHE A 130 -0.86 -2.85 -16.97
N GLY A 131 0.24 -2.11 -17.14
CA GLY A 131 0.35 -1.06 -18.15
C GLY A 131 -0.78 -0.03 -18.05
N LEU A 132 -1.41 0.25 -19.19
CA LEU A 132 -2.60 1.10 -19.28
C LEU A 132 -3.91 0.34 -19.10
N ASN A 133 -3.88 -0.97 -18.80
CA ASN A 133 -5.07 -1.84 -18.78
C ASN A 133 -5.77 -1.90 -17.41
N ARG A 134 -5.73 -0.80 -16.65
CA ARG A 134 -6.47 -0.63 -15.39
C ARG A 134 -6.70 0.85 -15.11
N THR A 135 -7.78 1.16 -14.40
CA THR A 135 -7.99 2.50 -13.85
C THR A 135 -6.90 2.90 -12.86
N PHE A 136 -6.20 4.02 -13.13
CA PHE A 136 -5.24 4.63 -12.21
C PHE A 136 -5.02 6.13 -12.46
N TRP A 137 -4.51 6.82 -11.44
CA TRP A 137 -4.01 8.19 -11.55
C TRP A 137 -2.54 8.22 -11.13
N ALA A 138 -1.65 8.54 -12.08
CA ALA A 138 -0.22 8.71 -11.83
C ALA A 138 0.19 10.19 -11.94
N VAL A 139 1.24 10.58 -11.24
CA VAL A 139 1.98 11.81 -11.53
C VAL A 139 3.30 11.39 -12.18
N LYS A 140 3.58 11.93 -13.37
CA LYS A 140 4.76 11.57 -14.15
C LYS A 140 5.72 12.76 -14.29
N GLU A 141 7.01 12.50 -14.13
CA GLU A 141 8.08 13.48 -14.30
C GLU A 141 8.47 13.71 -15.77
N ILE A 142 7.47 13.69 -16.66
CA ILE A 142 7.62 13.93 -18.10
C ILE A 142 6.67 15.06 -18.54
N SER A 143 6.86 15.56 -19.76
CA SER A 143 5.99 16.58 -20.36
C SER A 143 4.82 15.94 -21.11
N VAL A 144 3.76 16.73 -21.39
CA VAL A 144 2.63 16.28 -22.22
C VAL A 144 3.09 15.91 -23.64
N ASN A 145 4.07 16.63 -24.20
CA ASN A 145 4.59 16.30 -25.52
C ASN A 145 5.39 14.99 -25.51
N GLU A 146 6.13 14.74 -24.42
CA GLU A 146 6.89 13.50 -24.25
C GLU A 146 5.96 12.30 -24.13
N ILE A 147 4.93 12.36 -23.28
CA ILE A 147 3.98 11.24 -23.15
C ILE A 147 3.23 10.98 -24.47
N LEU A 148 2.85 12.03 -25.21
CA LEU A 148 2.24 11.86 -26.53
C LEU A 148 3.20 11.21 -27.53
N ARG A 149 4.49 11.55 -27.51
CA ARG A 149 5.49 10.86 -28.31
C ARG A 149 5.57 9.38 -27.96
N VAL A 150 5.69 9.05 -26.67
CA VAL A 150 5.78 7.65 -26.21
C VAL A 150 4.55 6.83 -26.66
N LEU A 151 3.38 7.46 -26.69
CA LEU A 151 2.13 6.85 -27.14
C LEU A 151 1.95 6.80 -28.67
N GLY A 152 2.88 7.37 -29.46
CA GLY A 152 2.78 7.41 -30.93
C GLY A 152 1.90 8.53 -31.48
N LEU A 153 1.64 9.57 -30.69
CA LEU A 153 0.70 10.66 -30.96
C LEU A 153 1.42 11.99 -31.20
N GLU A 154 2.62 11.93 -31.77
CA GLU A 154 3.37 13.10 -32.18
C GLU A 154 2.55 13.96 -33.15
N GLY A 155 2.47 15.28 -32.90
CA GLY A 155 1.76 16.23 -33.76
C GLY A 155 0.29 16.50 -33.39
N TYR A 156 -0.28 15.81 -32.39
CA TYR A 156 -1.63 16.11 -31.87
C TYR A 156 -1.66 17.18 -30.76
N SER A 157 -0.51 17.78 -30.43
CA SER A 157 -0.39 18.88 -29.48
C SER A 157 -0.24 20.22 -30.21
N ASN A 158 -1.28 21.05 -30.18
CA ASN A 158 -1.16 22.50 -30.48
C ASN A 158 -0.88 23.31 -29.22
N VAL A 159 -0.49 22.66 -28.12
CA VAL A 159 -0.33 23.30 -26.82
C VAL A 159 1.12 23.77 -26.70
N GLU A 160 1.30 25.10 -26.64
CA GLU A 160 2.59 25.68 -26.23
C GLU A 160 3.04 25.02 -24.91
N PRO A 161 4.35 24.77 -24.74
CA PRO A 161 4.86 24.11 -23.56
C PRO A 161 4.56 24.97 -22.33
N ALA A 162 3.51 24.62 -21.59
CA ALA A 162 3.43 25.01 -20.19
C ALA A 162 4.56 24.24 -19.49
N THR A 163 5.73 24.88 -19.38
CA THR A 163 6.79 24.49 -18.47
C THR A 163 6.27 24.71 -17.05
N ALA A 164 5.40 23.81 -16.58
CA ALA A 164 5.19 23.63 -15.17
C ALA A 164 6.44 22.89 -14.64
N SER A 165 7.46 23.66 -14.29
CA SER A 165 8.45 23.27 -13.28
C SER A 165 7.78 23.37 -11.90
N ALA A 166 6.67 22.65 -11.73
CA ALA A 166 6.09 22.47 -10.41
C ALA A 166 7.01 21.47 -9.69
N GLU A 167 7.80 21.98 -8.76
CA GLU A 167 8.48 21.12 -7.80
C GLU A 167 7.40 20.49 -6.92
N ALA A 168 7.45 19.16 -6.80
CA ALA A 168 6.55 18.48 -5.89
C ALA A 168 6.70 19.08 -4.49
N PRO A 169 5.59 19.39 -3.80
CA PRO A 169 5.67 19.98 -2.49
C PRO A 169 6.52 19.06 -1.62
N GLU A 170 7.54 19.61 -0.96
CA GLU A 170 8.06 18.94 0.20
C GLU A 170 6.89 18.90 1.19
N ASN A 171 6.29 17.72 1.39
CA ASN A 171 5.43 17.46 2.55
C ASN A 171 6.31 17.49 3.83
N ASN A 172 6.94 18.64 4.07
CA ASN A 172 7.32 19.08 5.38
C ASN A 172 6.05 19.64 6.03
N GLU A 173 5.06 18.79 6.32
CA GLU A 173 4.56 18.90 7.69
C GLU A 173 5.81 18.74 8.54
N GLU A 174 6.10 19.67 9.46
CA GLU A 174 7.25 19.55 10.36
C GLU A 174 7.08 18.26 11.17
N LEU A 175 7.48 17.13 10.58
CA LEU A 175 7.37 15.84 11.20
C LEU A 175 8.25 15.93 12.42
N GLU A 176 7.64 15.68 13.56
CA GLU A 176 8.29 15.86 14.85
C GLU A 176 9.56 14.99 14.91
N ILE A 177 10.71 15.66 15.01
CA ILE A 177 12.03 15.03 15.00
C ILE A 177 12.37 14.57 16.41
N ILE A 178 12.71 13.30 16.54
CA ILE A 178 13.10 12.65 17.77
C ILE A 178 14.56 12.24 17.66
N ALA A 179 15.40 12.82 18.51
CA ALA A 179 16.83 12.48 18.62
C ALA A 179 17.22 12.00 20.03
N ASN A 180 16.26 11.94 20.96
CA ASN A 180 16.45 11.52 22.34
C ASN A 180 15.20 10.81 22.88
N ILE A 181 15.39 9.77 23.69
CA ILE A 181 14.32 8.98 24.31
C ILE A 181 13.37 9.81 25.17
N ASN A 182 13.82 10.88 25.83
CA ASN A 182 12.95 11.72 26.65
C ASN A 182 11.93 12.48 25.79
N GLN A 183 12.37 13.00 24.64
CA GLN A 183 11.46 13.63 23.66
C GLN A 183 10.46 12.60 23.15
N TYR A 184 10.94 11.40 22.81
CA TYR A 184 10.07 10.31 22.37
C TYR A 184 8.98 9.99 23.39
N LEU A 185 9.36 9.75 24.64
CA LEU A 185 8.43 9.42 25.71
C LEU A 185 7.42 10.54 25.95
N GLN A 186 7.85 11.80 25.91
CA GLN A 186 6.95 12.93 26.04
C GLN A 186 5.89 12.92 24.93
N VAL A 187 6.29 12.76 23.66
CA VAL A 187 5.36 12.69 22.52
C VAL A 187 4.37 11.54 22.66
N ILE A 188 4.82 10.37 23.15
CA ILE A 188 3.95 9.23 23.36
C ILE A 188 2.94 9.47 24.50
N LEU A 189 3.37 10.10 25.59
CA LEU A 189 2.51 10.37 26.74
C LEU A 189 1.51 11.51 26.47
N ASP A 190 1.89 12.48 25.64
CA ASP A 190 1.04 13.60 25.24
C ASP A 190 0.09 13.23 24.07
N HIS A 191 0.30 12.08 23.43
CA HIS A 191 -0.56 11.60 22.34
C HIS A 191 -1.98 11.34 22.85
N THR A 192 -2.94 12.11 22.31
CA THR A 192 -4.35 11.99 22.68
C THR A 192 -4.95 10.74 22.04
N GLN A 193 -5.65 9.96 22.87
CA GLN A 193 -6.46 8.82 22.42
C GLN A 193 -7.85 8.92 23.04
N GLY A 194 -8.89 8.63 22.26
CA GLY A 194 -10.25 8.48 22.78
C GLY A 194 -10.36 7.28 23.72
N ASN A 195 -11.33 7.30 24.64
CA ASN A 195 -11.55 6.19 25.59
C ASN A 195 -11.85 4.84 24.90
N ASP A 196 -12.41 4.88 23.69
CA ASP A 196 -12.74 3.70 22.87
C ASP A 196 -11.73 3.44 21.74
N GLU A 197 -10.54 4.03 21.83
CA GLU A 197 -9.45 3.82 20.87
C GLU A 197 -8.33 3.00 21.49
N GLU A 198 -7.51 2.41 20.62
CA GLU A 198 -6.26 1.77 20.98
C GLU A 198 -5.16 2.21 20.02
N VAL A 199 -3.94 2.32 20.54
CA VAL A 199 -2.77 2.79 19.81
C VAL A 199 -1.79 1.65 19.58
N PHE A 200 -1.29 1.58 18.35
CA PHE A 200 -0.25 0.67 17.90
C PHE A 200 0.91 1.47 17.31
N TYR A 201 2.09 0.86 17.28
CA TYR A 201 3.32 1.49 16.87
C TYR A 201 4.06 0.60 15.88
N ARG A 202 4.73 1.21 14.90
CA ARG A 202 5.65 0.52 14.00
C ARG A 202 6.89 1.36 13.77
N GLY A 203 8.06 0.75 13.89
CA GLY A 203 9.32 1.39 13.54
C GLY A 203 9.78 1.00 12.14
N HIS A 204 10.21 1.97 11.35
CA HIS A 204 11.01 1.72 10.16
C HIS A 204 12.40 2.30 10.33
N SER A 205 13.41 1.49 10.00
CA SER A 205 14.81 1.91 10.02
C SER A 205 15.17 2.88 8.90
N ASP A 206 14.23 3.13 7.99
CA ASP A 206 14.41 3.95 6.81
C ASP A 206 13.07 4.64 6.57
N ILE A 207 13.06 5.97 6.57
CA ILE A 207 11.85 6.77 6.44
C ILE A 207 11.15 6.56 5.08
N SER A 208 11.88 6.09 4.06
CA SER A 208 11.32 5.75 2.75
C SER A 208 10.48 4.48 2.76
N TYR A 209 10.58 3.64 3.79
CA TYR A 209 9.84 2.39 3.84
C TYR A 209 8.33 2.62 3.94
N GLN A 210 7.61 1.93 3.07
CA GLN A 210 6.15 1.97 3.05
C GLN A 210 5.55 1.16 4.20
N LEU A 211 4.41 1.63 4.71
CA LEU A 211 3.55 0.87 5.61
C LEU A 211 2.78 -0.23 4.85
N GLU A 212 3.54 -1.12 4.20
CA GLU A 212 3.02 -2.18 3.33
C GLU A 212 3.71 -3.55 3.62
N PRO A 213 2.93 -4.65 3.67
CA PRO A 213 3.45 -6.02 3.76
C PRO A 213 4.41 -6.37 2.64
N SER A 214 5.35 -7.27 2.92
CA SER A 214 6.34 -7.74 1.95
C SER A 214 5.72 -8.38 0.69
N LEU A 215 4.53 -8.97 0.81
CA LEU A 215 3.78 -9.56 -0.31
C LEU A 215 3.40 -8.52 -1.38
N PHE A 216 3.06 -7.31 -0.97
CA PHE A 216 2.53 -6.27 -1.85
C PHE A 216 3.60 -5.30 -2.34
N ARG A 217 4.84 -5.44 -1.85
CA ARG A 217 5.95 -4.62 -2.35
C ARG A 217 6.24 -4.90 -3.82
N LYS A 218 6.42 -3.80 -4.56
CA LYS A 218 6.77 -3.81 -5.97
C LYS A 218 8.30 -3.72 -6.15
N ASP A 219 8.78 -4.17 -7.30
CA ASP A 219 10.15 -3.88 -7.75
C ASP A 219 10.25 -2.48 -8.35
N THR A 220 11.45 -2.10 -8.80
CA THR A 220 11.71 -0.79 -9.42
C THR A 220 10.95 -0.58 -10.73
N GLN A 221 10.42 -1.64 -11.34
CA GLN A 221 9.61 -1.58 -12.56
C GLN A 221 8.11 -1.54 -12.24
N GLY A 222 7.73 -1.49 -10.95
CA GLY A 222 6.34 -1.46 -10.51
C GLY A 222 5.65 -2.82 -10.49
N ASN A 223 6.37 -3.93 -10.65
CA ASN A 223 5.81 -5.28 -10.66
C ASN A 223 5.77 -5.88 -9.25
N TYR A 224 4.69 -6.59 -8.93
CA TYR A 224 4.61 -7.32 -7.66
C TYR A 224 5.62 -8.46 -7.64
N ARG A 225 6.46 -8.50 -6.61
CA ARG A 225 7.50 -9.53 -6.47
C ARG A 225 6.93 -10.91 -6.14
N TYR A 226 5.91 -10.95 -5.28
CA TYR A 226 5.42 -12.21 -4.69
C TYR A 226 3.90 -12.38 -4.76
N ARG A 227 3.13 -11.31 -5.00
CA ARG A 227 1.65 -11.31 -4.92
C ARG A 227 1.00 -12.45 -5.69
N HIS A 228 1.47 -12.70 -6.93
CA HIS A 228 0.89 -13.70 -7.83
C HIS A 228 1.20 -15.16 -7.43
N HIS A 229 2.18 -15.36 -6.55
CA HIS A 229 2.62 -16.68 -6.07
C HIS A 229 2.26 -16.95 -4.62
N GLU A 230 1.41 -16.12 -3.98
CA GLU A 230 1.06 -16.25 -2.55
C GLU A 230 0.56 -17.66 -2.20
N SER A 231 -0.40 -18.19 -2.97
CA SER A 231 -0.98 -19.52 -2.73
C SER A 231 0.04 -20.65 -2.91
N ASP A 232 0.91 -20.50 -3.90
CA ASP A 232 1.89 -21.52 -4.27
C ASP A 232 2.98 -21.59 -3.20
N MET A 233 3.53 -20.44 -2.80
CA MET A 233 4.50 -20.33 -1.71
C MET A 233 3.99 -20.92 -0.40
N ILE A 234 2.73 -20.64 -0.05
CA ILE A 234 2.08 -21.19 1.16
C ILE A 234 1.98 -22.70 1.06
N THR A 235 1.53 -23.22 -0.09
CA THR A 235 1.35 -24.66 -0.31
C THR A 235 2.68 -25.40 -0.28
N GLU A 236 3.73 -24.84 -0.89
CA GLU A 236 5.08 -25.40 -0.87
C GLU A 236 5.63 -25.48 0.55
N LEU A 237 5.52 -24.40 1.35
CA LEU A 237 6.03 -24.40 2.72
C LEU A 237 5.28 -25.40 3.61
N LEU A 238 3.95 -25.50 3.47
CA LEU A 238 3.14 -26.50 4.18
C LEU A 238 3.50 -27.94 3.77
N THR A 239 3.98 -28.15 2.55
CA THR A 239 4.42 -29.46 2.05
C THR A 239 5.79 -29.85 2.59
N VAL A 240 6.72 -28.90 2.66
CA VAL A 240 8.11 -29.15 3.11
C VAL A 240 8.21 -29.24 4.64
N GLN A 241 7.43 -28.45 5.38
CA GLN A 241 7.49 -28.37 6.85
C GLN A 241 6.13 -28.60 7.54
N PRO A 242 5.39 -29.69 7.26
CA PRO A 242 4.04 -29.88 7.79
C PRO A 242 3.97 -29.97 9.32
N ALA A 243 5.02 -30.49 9.96
CA ALA A 243 5.08 -30.65 11.41
C ALA A 243 5.02 -29.31 12.16
N GLU A 244 5.63 -28.27 11.61
CA GLU A 244 5.67 -26.92 12.21
C GLU A 244 4.29 -26.26 12.28
N PHE A 245 3.35 -26.66 11.42
CA PHE A 245 2.01 -26.05 11.30
C PHE A 245 0.90 -26.90 11.90
N LYS A 246 1.23 -28.02 12.57
CA LYS A 246 0.25 -28.99 13.07
C LYS A 246 -0.76 -28.39 14.05
N ASP A 247 -0.29 -27.48 14.90
CA ASP A 247 -1.12 -26.83 15.94
C ASP A 247 -1.74 -25.50 15.48
N ASP A 248 -1.45 -25.08 14.24
CA ASP A 248 -1.93 -23.84 13.65
C ASP A 248 -3.32 -24.05 13.05
N ARG A 249 -4.33 -23.97 13.92
CA ARG A 249 -5.75 -24.16 13.58
C ARG A 249 -6.23 -23.19 12.50
N TYR A 250 -6.00 -21.89 12.67
CA TYR A 250 -6.51 -20.87 11.75
C TYR A 250 -5.45 -20.49 10.71
N MET A 251 -5.89 -20.05 9.53
CA MET A 251 -4.96 -19.60 8.49
C MET A 251 -4.12 -18.40 8.95
N LEU A 252 -4.67 -17.54 9.81
CA LEU A 252 -3.91 -16.47 10.44
C LEU A 252 -2.69 -17.00 11.21
N ASP A 253 -2.84 -18.07 11.99
CA ASP A 253 -1.74 -18.64 12.78
C ASP A 253 -0.61 -19.11 11.85
N LYS A 254 -0.99 -19.77 10.75
CA LYS A 254 -0.06 -20.20 9.71
C LYS A 254 0.67 -18.99 9.11
N LEU A 255 -0.05 -17.95 8.69
CA LEU A 255 0.56 -16.73 8.12
C LEU A 255 1.53 -16.06 9.10
N VAL A 256 1.17 -15.96 10.37
CA VAL A 256 2.03 -15.39 11.41
C VAL A 256 3.33 -16.19 11.55
N ARG A 257 3.26 -17.53 11.55
CA ARG A 257 4.45 -18.40 11.59
C ARG A 257 5.28 -18.29 10.31
N MET A 258 4.63 -18.25 9.15
CA MET A 258 5.31 -18.09 7.86
C MET A 258 6.09 -16.76 7.80
N GLN A 259 5.48 -15.67 8.25
CA GLN A 259 6.13 -14.35 8.37
C GLN A 259 7.28 -14.38 9.36
N HIS A 260 7.14 -15.07 10.49
CA HIS A 260 8.21 -15.23 11.47
C HIS A 260 9.49 -15.81 10.85
N TYR A 261 9.34 -16.80 9.96
CA TYR A 261 10.42 -17.44 9.23
C TYR A 261 10.78 -16.75 7.89
N GLY A 262 10.18 -15.60 7.60
CA GLY A 262 10.57 -14.73 6.49
C GLY A 262 9.83 -14.97 5.17
N LEU A 263 8.80 -15.82 5.14
CA LEU A 263 7.96 -15.93 3.95
C LEU A 263 7.19 -14.61 3.74
N PRO A 264 7.15 -14.04 2.52
CA PRO A 264 6.34 -12.86 2.26
C PRO A 264 4.85 -13.14 2.46
N THR A 265 4.19 -12.37 3.33
CA THR A 265 2.76 -12.52 3.60
C THR A 265 2.03 -11.18 3.52
N ARG A 266 0.70 -11.24 3.57
CA ARG A 266 -0.22 -10.09 3.68
C ARG A 266 -0.28 -9.46 5.08
N LEU A 267 0.55 -9.91 6.02
CA LEU A 267 0.63 -9.35 7.37
C LEU A 267 1.67 -8.24 7.46
N LEU A 268 1.38 -7.23 8.26
CA LEU A 268 2.34 -6.19 8.63
C LEU A 268 2.44 -6.11 10.15
N ASP A 269 3.63 -6.33 10.70
CA ASP A 269 3.84 -6.30 12.15
C ASP A 269 3.60 -4.91 12.76
N VAL A 270 2.86 -4.84 13.87
CA VAL A 270 2.73 -3.64 14.69
C VAL A 270 2.90 -4.04 16.16
N SER A 271 3.21 -3.09 17.02
CA SER A 271 3.49 -3.31 18.44
C SER A 271 2.58 -2.44 19.28
N THR A 272 2.05 -2.95 20.40
CA THR A 272 1.42 -2.09 21.41
C THR A 272 2.45 -1.40 22.31
N ASN A 273 3.74 -1.79 22.21
CA ASN A 273 4.84 -1.18 22.94
C ASN A 273 5.59 -0.16 22.06
N PRO A 274 5.59 1.14 22.42
CA PRO A 274 6.27 2.19 21.65
C PRO A 274 7.79 2.02 21.63
N LEU A 275 8.41 1.53 22.71
CA LEU A 275 9.86 1.35 22.77
C LEU A 275 10.36 0.24 21.83
N ILE A 276 9.53 -0.78 21.58
CA ILE A 276 9.82 -1.81 20.57
C ILE A 276 9.79 -1.21 19.16
N ALA A 277 8.85 -0.31 18.88
CA ALA A 277 8.83 0.40 17.60
C ALA A 277 10.06 1.32 17.45
N LEU A 278 10.43 2.06 18.50
CA LEU A 278 11.66 2.87 18.48
C LEU A 278 12.91 2.02 18.25
N TYR A 279 13.00 0.85 18.89
CA TYR A 279 14.08 -0.11 18.64
C TYR A 279 14.15 -0.50 17.16
N PHE A 280 13.02 -0.85 16.53
CA PHE A 280 13.03 -1.21 15.11
C PHE A 280 13.44 -0.05 14.20
N ALA A 281 13.09 1.19 14.57
CA ALA A 281 13.50 2.40 13.85
C ALA A 281 15.02 2.65 13.94
N CYS A 282 15.68 2.20 15.01
CA CYS A 282 17.12 2.41 15.21
C CYS A 282 17.99 1.17 14.88
N SER A 283 17.40 -0.03 14.82
CA SER A 283 18.14 -1.31 14.74
C SER A 283 19.00 -1.53 13.50
N LYS A 284 18.75 -0.80 12.40
CA LYS A 284 19.50 -0.92 11.14
C LYS A 284 19.91 0.47 10.66
N ILE A 285 21.07 0.94 11.13
CA ILE A 285 21.65 2.21 10.71
C ILE A 285 22.18 2.03 9.28
N LYS A 286 21.65 2.82 8.36
CA LYS A 286 22.11 2.91 6.97
C LYS A 286 22.69 4.29 6.74
N HIS A 287 23.59 4.39 5.76
CA HIS A 287 24.15 5.66 5.33
C HIS A 287 23.85 5.89 3.84
N ASP A 288 23.65 7.15 3.46
CA ASP A 288 23.56 7.56 2.06
C ASP A 288 24.94 7.57 1.37
N GLU A 289 24.99 7.94 0.10
CA GLU A 289 26.23 8.03 -0.69
C GLU A 289 27.24 9.05 -0.12
N ASN A 290 26.75 10.03 0.63
CA ASN A 290 27.55 11.08 1.28
C ASN A 290 27.93 10.70 2.73
N ASN A 291 27.66 9.46 3.14
CA ASN A 291 27.91 8.94 4.48
C ASN A 291 27.10 9.63 5.59
N HIS A 292 25.93 10.18 5.28
CA HIS A 292 24.97 10.65 6.29
C HIS A 292 24.04 9.52 6.72
N GLU A 293 23.70 9.46 8.02
CA GLU A 293 22.70 8.54 8.54
C GLU A 293 21.35 8.77 7.83
N ILE A 294 20.80 7.71 7.24
CA ILE A 294 19.43 7.74 6.69
C ILE A 294 18.46 7.80 7.87
N ASP A 295 17.53 8.76 7.86
CA ASP A 295 16.51 8.92 8.89
C ASP A 295 15.61 7.68 9.00
N GLY A 296 15.19 7.35 10.23
CA GLY A 296 14.16 6.35 10.50
C GLY A 296 12.82 7.00 10.76
N ASN A 297 11.78 6.21 10.98
CA ASN A 297 10.52 6.72 11.48
C ASN A 297 9.88 5.80 12.53
N VAL A 298 9.03 6.40 13.37
CA VAL A 298 8.04 5.66 14.14
C VAL A 298 6.66 6.12 13.71
N ILE A 299 5.82 5.16 13.37
CA ILE A 299 4.45 5.35 12.94
C ILE A 299 3.54 5.00 14.10
N ILE A 300 2.72 5.95 14.53
CA ILE A 300 1.67 5.80 15.54
C ILE A 300 0.35 5.58 14.80
N LEU A 301 -0.33 4.47 15.11
CA LEU A 301 -1.57 4.01 14.49
C LEU A 301 -2.66 3.99 15.55
N THR A 302 -3.67 4.85 15.43
CA THR A 302 -4.81 4.90 16.36
C THR A 302 -6.05 4.36 15.68
N THR A 303 -6.78 3.45 16.33
CA THR A 303 -8.03 2.88 15.77
C THR A 303 -9.07 2.67 16.87
N PRO A 304 -10.38 2.74 16.54
CA PRO A 304 -11.44 2.32 17.46
C PRO A 304 -11.30 0.84 17.83
N LYS A 305 -11.60 0.49 19.09
CA LYS A 305 -11.56 -0.89 19.59
C LYS A 305 -12.52 -1.82 18.85
N SER A 306 -13.63 -1.30 18.34
CA SER A 306 -14.61 -2.05 17.54
C SER A 306 -14.07 -2.57 16.20
N GLU A 307 -13.05 -1.90 15.66
CA GLU A 307 -12.37 -2.29 14.41
C GLU A 307 -11.26 -3.32 14.64
N ILE A 308 -10.80 -3.50 15.88
CA ILE A 308 -9.79 -4.50 16.24
C ILE A 308 -10.44 -5.88 16.29
N LYS A 309 -9.88 -6.82 15.55
CA LYS A 309 -10.34 -8.21 15.51
C LYS A 309 -9.36 -9.15 16.21
N PHE A 310 -9.85 -10.32 16.55
CA PHE A 310 -9.07 -11.40 17.13
C PHE A 310 -8.94 -12.56 16.15
N PHE A 311 -8.01 -13.46 16.44
CA PHE A 311 -7.66 -14.60 15.60
C PHE A 311 -8.84 -15.48 15.17
N ASP A 312 -9.93 -15.51 15.94
CA ASP A 312 -11.13 -16.33 15.69
C ASP A 312 -12.25 -15.58 14.97
N SER A 313 -12.05 -14.31 14.60
CA SER A 313 -13.05 -13.51 13.88
C SER A 313 -13.32 -14.06 12.48
N ASP A 314 -14.58 -14.03 12.06
CA ASP A 314 -15.00 -14.42 10.71
C ASP A 314 -14.40 -13.53 9.63
N THR A 315 -14.34 -12.22 9.86
CA THR A 315 -13.65 -11.25 8.99
C THR A 315 -12.19 -11.62 8.79
N VAL A 316 -11.50 -12.02 9.86
CA VAL A 316 -10.09 -12.43 9.82
C VAL A 316 -9.94 -13.72 9.02
N SER A 317 -10.79 -14.73 9.21
CA SER A 317 -10.76 -15.96 8.42
C SER A 317 -11.02 -15.69 6.93
N CYS A 318 -11.94 -14.78 6.59
CA CYS A 318 -12.19 -14.38 5.20
C CYS A 318 -10.93 -13.79 4.55
N ILE A 319 -10.30 -12.82 5.21
CA ILE A 319 -9.13 -12.14 4.64
C ILE A 319 -7.89 -13.06 4.64
N ALA A 320 -7.67 -13.82 5.71
CA ALA A 320 -6.51 -14.72 5.81
C ALA A 320 -6.59 -15.83 4.74
N ASN A 321 -7.77 -16.38 4.45
CA ASN A 321 -7.92 -17.46 3.46
C ASN A 321 -7.81 -16.99 2.00
N LEU A 322 -7.86 -15.68 1.73
CA LEU A 322 -7.45 -15.15 0.41
C LEU A 322 -6.01 -15.55 0.07
N SER A 323 -5.15 -15.77 1.08
CA SER A 323 -3.77 -16.19 0.85
C SER A 323 -3.65 -17.56 0.18
N ARG A 324 -4.61 -18.46 0.44
CA ARG A 324 -4.70 -19.79 -0.19
C ARG A 324 -5.42 -19.77 -1.52
N LEU A 325 -6.12 -18.69 -1.86
CA LEU A 325 -6.87 -18.59 -3.10
C LEU A 325 -5.90 -18.40 -4.29
N PRO A 326 -5.99 -19.24 -5.34
CA PRO A 326 -5.13 -19.12 -6.53
C PRO A 326 -5.25 -17.73 -7.18
N SER A 327 -4.16 -17.24 -7.78
CA SER A 327 -4.11 -15.87 -8.34
C SER A 327 -5.23 -15.59 -9.35
N ARG A 328 -5.62 -16.58 -10.18
CA ARG A 328 -6.69 -16.41 -11.17
C ARG A 328 -8.05 -16.06 -10.55
N PHE A 329 -8.39 -16.65 -9.41
CA PHE A 329 -9.65 -16.37 -8.72
C PHE A 329 -9.54 -15.09 -7.91
N LYS A 330 -8.38 -14.86 -7.29
CA LYS A 330 -8.09 -13.65 -6.51
C LYS A 330 -8.19 -12.37 -7.35
N SER A 331 -7.65 -12.37 -8.57
CA SER A 331 -7.70 -11.23 -9.49
C SER A 331 -9.11 -10.95 -10.03
N SER A 332 -9.98 -11.96 -10.05
CA SER A 332 -11.37 -11.83 -10.50
C SER A 332 -12.35 -11.44 -9.39
N LEU A 333 -11.89 -11.27 -8.14
CA LEU A 333 -12.74 -10.90 -7.02
C LEU A 333 -13.31 -9.48 -7.21
N LYS A 334 -14.63 -9.41 -7.41
CA LYS A 334 -15.37 -8.14 -7.53
C LYS A 334 -15.89 -7.71 -6.16
N THR A 335 -15.06 -7.00 -5.40
CA THR A 335 -15.38 -6.54 -4.04
C THR A 335 -16.40 -5.39 -3.99
N ASN A 336 -16.77 -4.83 -5.14
CA ASN A 336 -17.79 -3.79 -5.29
C ASN A 336 -19.22 -4.33 -5.46
N LEU A 337 -19.40 -5.66 -5.53
CA LEU A 337 -20.73 -6.28 -5.65
C LEU A 337 -21.53 -6.21 -4.34
N THR A 338 -22.85 -6.34 -4.46
CA THR A 338 -23.73 -6.53 -3.30
C THR A 338 -23.46 -7.90 -2.64
N ILE A 339 -23.74 -8.02 -1.35
CA ILE A 339 -23.54 -9.28 -0.60
C ILE A 339 -24.17 -10.49 -1.34
N PRO A 340 -25.44 -10.44 -1.79
CA PRO A 340 -26.04 -11.59 -2.48
C PRO A 340 -25.30 -11.95 -3.78
N ALA A 341 -25.06 -10.96 -4.65
CA ALA A 341 -24.40 -11.18 -5.94
C ALA A 341 -22.96 -11.69 -5.78
N PHE A 342 -22.23 -11.20 -4.78
CA PHE A 342 -20.89 -11.68 -4.48
C PHE A 342 -20.91 -13.15 -4.04
N ASN A 343 -21.85 -13.54 -3.17
CA ASN A 343 -21.91 -14.91 -2.66
C ASN A 343 -22.38 -15.95 -3.70
N GLU A 344 -22.94 -15.51 -4.83
CA GLU A 344 -23.28 -16.36 -5.98
C GLU A 344 -22.10 -16.56 -6.96
N SER A 345 -21.02 -15.79 -6.82
CA SER A 345 -19.85 -15.88 -7.69
C SER A 345 -19.02 -17.16 -7.47
N GLU A 346 -18.37 -17.65 -8.53
CA GLU A 346 -17.49 -18.82 -8.45
C GLU A 346 -16.30 -18.55 -7.51
N GLU A 347 -15.73 -17.36 -7.57
CA GLU A 347 -14.60 -16.91 -6.77
C GLU A 347 -14.95 -16.94 -5.27
N CYS A 348 -16.13 -16.46 -4.90
CA CYS A 348 -16.62 -16.53 -3.53
C CYS A 348 -16.87 -17.97 -3.09
N GLY A 349 -17.39 -18.83 -3.97
CA GLY A 349 -17.57 -20.26 -3.69
C GLY A 349 -16.26 -20.97 -3.35
N GLN A 350 -15.19 -20.69 -4.11
CA GLN A 350 -13.85 -21.21 -3.83
C GLN A 350 -13.29 -20.69 -2.51
N LEU A 351 -13.43 -19.39 -2.24
CA LEU A 351 -13.00 -18.81 -0.96
C LEU A 351 -13.78 -19.41 0.22
N LEU A 352 -15.09 -19.60 0.09
CA LEU A 352 -15.94 -20.22 1.11
C LEU A 352 -15.51 -21.66 1.40
N HIS A 353 -15.09 -22.42 0.39
CA HIS A 353 -14.54 -23.76 0.58
C HIS A 353 -13.29 -23.74 1.47
N LEU A 354 -12.35 -22.82 1.20
CA LEU A 354 -11.13 -22.65 1.98
C LEU A 354 -11.42 -22.20 3.42
N ILE A 355 -12.39 -21.32 3.63
CA ILE A 355 -12.80 -20.89 4.97
C ILE A 355 -13.44 -22.06 5.73
N ARG A 356 -14.24 -22.90 5.06
CA ARG A 356 -14.89 -24.05 5.70
C ARG A 356 -13.96 -25.20 6.06
N ASP A 357 -12.86 -25.33 5.35
CA ASP A 357 -11.75 -26.22 5.72
C ASP A 357 -11.21 -25.89 7.13
N GLU A 358 -11.15 -24.60 7.48
CA GLU A 358 -10.75 -24.10 8.81
C GLU A 358 -11.92 -24.03 9.81
N LYS A 359 -13.08 -23.54 9.36
CA LYS A 359 -14.30 -23.29 10.13
C LYS A 359 -15.50 -23.95 9.46
N SER A 360 -15.70 -25.25 9.73
CA SER A 360 -16.77 -26.04 9.11
C SER A 360 -18.19 -25.47 9.32
N TYR A 361 -18.40 -24.71 10.40
CA TYR A 361 -19.67 -24.06 10.74
C TYR A 361 -19.85 -22.66 10.13
N PHE A 362 -18.91 -22.18 9.31
CA PHE A 362 -18.98 -20.85 8.71
C PHE A 362 -20.22 -20.69 7.82
N LYS A 363 -21.00 -19.64 8.07
CA LYS A 363 -22.20 -19.31 7.29
C LYS A 363 -21.79 -18.92 5.88
N SER A 364 -22.54 -19.35 4.85
CA SER A 364 -22.27 -19.00 3.44
C SER A 364 -22.56 -17.52 3.12
N ILE A 365 -22.08 -16.59 3.93
CA ILE A 365 -22.31 -15.15 3.78
C ILE A 365 -20.99 -14.44 4.04
N ILE A 366 -20.31 -14.08 2.96
CA ILE A 366 -19.10 -13.26 2.97
C ILE A 366 -19.48 -11.85 2.55
N ASP A 367 -19.10 -10.86 3.35
CA ASP A 367 -19.22 -9.45 2.96
C ASP A 367 -18.00 -9.07 2.10
N PRO A 368 -18.16 -8.75 0.81
CA PRO A 368 -17.04 -8.39 -0.07
C PRO A 368 -16.27 -7.15 0.41
N VAL A 369 -16.91 -6.25 1.16
CA VAL A 369 -16.26 -5.05 1.71
C VAL A 369 -15.19 -5.42 2.75
N HIS A 370 -15.37 -6.55 3.45
CA HIS A 370 -14.33 -7.03 4.37
C HIS A 370 -13.06 -7.46 3.65
N LEU A 371 -13.18 -7.96 2.41
CA LEU A 371 -12.04 -8.44 1.64
C LEU A 371 -11.17 -7.31 1.13
N SER A 372 -11.64 -6.07 1.11
CA SER A 372 -10.89 -4.89 0.63
C SER A 372 -10.46 -3.94 1.76
N LYS A 373 -10.32 -4.45 2.99
CA LYS A 373 -9.95 -3.65 4.17
C LYS A 373 -8.62 -4.08 4.78
N ILE A 374 -8.03 -3.15 5.54
CA ILE A 374 -6.96 -3.44 6.50
C ILE A 374 -7.62 -3.67 7.85
N VAL A 375 -7.33 -4.81 8.47
CA VAL A 375 -7.86 -5.15 9.77
C VAL A 375 -6.72 -5.27 10.76
N VAL A 376 -6.79 -4.53 11.87
CA VAL A 376 -5.90 -4.77 13.01
C VAL A 376 -6.33 -6.07 13.67
N VAL A 377 -5.41 -7.02 13.77
CA VAL A 377 -5.66 -8.32 14.37
C VAL A 377 -4.68 -8.62 15.50
N LYS A 378 -5.23 -9.02 16.64
CA LYS A 378 -4.46 -9.61 17.74
C LYS A 378 -4.44 -11.12 17.56
N GLY A 379 -3.27 -11.63 17.16
CA GLY A 379 -3.02 -13.06 17.01
C GLY A 379 -2.91 -13.77 18.36
N ARG A 380 -2.85 -15.11 18.33
CA ARG A 380 -2.50 -15.88 19.52
C ARG A 380 -1.04 -15.61 19.89
N LEU A 381 -0.74 -15.48 21.18
CA LEU A 381 0.63 -15.37 21.70
C LEU A 381 1.33 -16.74 21.71
N SER A 382 1.27 -17.47 20.59
CA SER A 382 1.82 -18.82 20.45
C SER A 382 3.34 -18.83 20.24
N ASN A 383 3.93 -17.69 19.87
CA ASN A 383 5.37 -17.53 19.66
C ASN A 383 5.95 -16.54 20.66
N ALA A 384 7.04 -16.94 21.34
CA ALA A 384 7.74 -16.11 22.33
C ALA A 384 8.15 -14.74 21.76
N ARG A 385 8.50 -14.66 20.47
CA ARG A 385 8.84 -13.40 19.79
C ARG A 385 7.66 -12.44 19.70
N ILE A 386 6.46 -12.94 19.44
CA ILE A 386 5.26 -12.09 19.37
C ILE A 386 4.96 -11.54 20.76
N SER A 387 5.09 -12.38 21.78
CA SER A 387 4.91 -11.96 23.17
C SER A 387 5.93 -10.91 23.58
N SER A 388 7.23 -11.11 23.28
CA SER A 388 8.29 -10.16 23.66
C SER A 388 8.16 -8.82 22.94
N GLN A 389 7.68 -8.83 21.71
CA GLN A 389 7.47 -7.62 20.90
C GLN A 389 6.12 -6.95 21.18
N SER A 390 5.29 -7.51 22.06
CA SER A 390 3.90 -7.06 22.27
C SER A 390 3.15 -6.93 20.92
N GLY A 391 3.34 -7.95 20.07
CA GLY A 391 3.01 -7.91 18.65
C GLY A 391 1.52 -8.05 18.37
N ALA A 392 1.04 -7.22 17.46
CA ALA A 392 -0.20 -7.36 16.72
C ALA A 392 0.10 -7.23 15.23
N PHE A 393 -0.91 -7.40 14.37
CA PHE A 393 -0.70 -7.37 12.93
C PHE A 393 -1.76 -6.50 12.24
N LEU A 394 -1.36 -5.83 11.17
CA LEU A 394 -2.30 -5.37 10.16
C LEU A 394 -2.43 -6.48 9.12
N LEU A 395 -3.65 -7.00 8.97
CA LEU A 395 -4.01 -8.00 7.97
C LEU A 395 -4.63 -7.29 6.77
N PHE A 396 -3.94 -7.39 5.63
CA PHE A 396 -4.36 -6.72 4.40
C PHE A 396 -5.23 -7.66 3.54
N GLY A 397 -6.38 -7.13 3.15
CA GLY A 397 -7.24 -7.67 2.09
C GLY A 397 -6.67 -7.57 0.67
N GLU A 398 -7.55 -7.73 -0.31
CA GLU A 398 -7.32 -7.54 -1.73
C GLU A 398 -7.62 -6.09 -2.14
N ASN A 399 -6.81 -5.50 -3.01
CA ASN A 399 -7.00 -4.13 -3.52
C ASN A 399 -7.17 -3.05 -2.43
N VAL A 400 -6.40 -3.17 -1.34
CA VAL A 400 -6.60 -2.31 -0.17
C VAL A 400 -5.85 -1.00 -0.27
N ASP A 401 -6.52 0.06 0.16
CA ASP A 401 -5.98 1.39 0.37
C ASP A 401 -4.85 1.40 1.39
N LEU A 402 -3.72 2.01 1.03
CA LEU A 402 -2.62 2.16 1.96
C LEU A 402 -3.05 3.09 3.10
N PRO A 403 -2.71 2.78 4.36
CA PRO A 403 -3.15 3.57 5.51
C PRO A 403 -2.72 5.06 5.42
N GLU A 404 -1.58 5.31 4.77
CA GLU A 404 -0.95 6.64 4.62
C GLU A 404 -1.76 7.64 3.79
N THR A 405 -2.82 7.19 3.14
CA THR A 405 -3.76 8.00 2.37
C THR A 405 -4.83 8.68 3.25
N GLY A 406 -4.88 8.37 4.55
CA GLY A 406 -5.92 8.85 5.47
C GLY A 406 -7.31 8.25 5.17
N LEU A 407 -7.33 7.03 4.63
CA LEU A 407 -8.53 6.30 4.17
C LEU A 407 -9.02 5.23 5.14
N SER A 408 -8.11 4.68 5.94
CA SER A 408 -8.43 3.66 6.93
C SER A 408 -9.06 4.27 8.17
N THR A 409 -9.79 3.45 8.94
CA THR A 409 -10.13 3.74 10.34
C THR A 409 -8.89 3.93 11.23
N LEU A 410 -7.70 3.70 10.69
CA LEU A 410 -6.40 3.97 11.30
C LEU A 410 -6.02 5.43 11.07
N ASN A 411 -6.01 6.22 12.13
CA ASN A 411 -5.36 7.52 12.16
C ASN A 411 -3.85 7.33 12.33
N ILE A 412 -3.05 8.07 11.56
CA ILE A 412 -1.60 7.88 11.46
C ILE A 412 -0.87 9.17 11.80
N LYS A 413 0.03 9.10 12.78
CA LYS A 413 1.05 10.12 13.03
C LYS A 413 2.44 9.52 12.78
N LYS A 414 3.28 10.19 12.00
CA LYS A 414 4.67 9.78 11.76
C LYS A 414 5.62 10.68 12.55
N LEU A 415 6.63 10.07 13.18
CA LEU A 415 7.73 10.74 13.88
C LEU A 415 9.03 10.42 13.15
N VAL A 416 9.92 11.40 12.97
CA VAL A 416 11.23 11.19 12.35
C VAL A 416 12.23 10.82 13.42
N ILE A 417 13.00 9.75 13.20
CA ILE A 417 14.00 9.26 14.15
C ILE A 417 15.40 9.51 13.62
N ARG A 418 16.18 10.26 14.39
CA ARG A 418 17.59 10.59 14.13
C ARG A 418 18.48 10.19 15.29
N ASN A 419 19.79 10.19 15.07
CA ASN A 419 20.77 9.87 16.10
C ASN A 419 20.53 8.46 16.67
N LYS A 420 20.34 7.50 15.75
CA LYS A 420 19.88 6.15 16.07
C LYS A 420 20.81 5.42 17.02
N GLU A 421 22.12 5.64 16.90
CA GLU A 421 23.11 5.05 17.79
C GLU A 421 22.91 5.50 19.25
N HIS A 422 22.72 6.80 19.48
CA HIS A 422 22.46 7.32 20.83
C HIS A 422 21.15 6.76 21.41
N LEU A 423 20.09 6.72 20.61
CA LEU A 423 18.80 6.15 21.01
C LEU A 423 18.92 4.65 21.35
N MET A 424 19.71 3.89 20.60
CA MET A 424 19.96 2.47 20.90
C MET A 424 20.68 2.28 22.24
N GLN A 425 21.66 3.13 22.56
CA GLN A 425 22.31 3.11 23.88
C GLN A 425 21.33 3.43 25.01
N GLN A 426 20.43 4.40 24.80
CA GLN A 426 19.39 4.74 25.78
C GLN A 426 18.37 3.60 25.95
N LEU A 427 17.91 2.98 24.86
CA LEU A 427 17.01 1.82 24.88
C LEU A 427 17.61 0.63 25.62
N SER A 428 18.90 0.34 25.39
CA SER A 428 19.63 -0.73 26.09
C SER A 428 19.63 -0.52 27.60
N ARG A 429 19.80 0.72 28.08
CA ARG A 429 19.71 1.07 29.51
C ARG A 429 18.31 0.86 30.10
N LEU A 430 17.26 0.91 29.28
CA LEU A 430 15.89 0.58 29.66
C LEU A 430 15.55 -0.91 29.49
N GLY A 431 16.53 -1.76 29.16
CA GLY A 431 16.34 -3.20 28.97
C GLY A 431 15.76 -3.58 27.60
N ILE A 432 15.74 -2.66 26.63
CA ILE A 432 15.30 -2.93 25.25
C ILE A 432 16.53 -3.14 24.37
N ASN A 433 16.79 -4.39 23.99
CA ASN A 433 17.95 -4.79 23.20
C ASN A 433 17.61 -5.97 22.29
N GLU A 434 18.59 -6.49 21.56
CA GLU A 434 18.37 -7.55 20.58
C GLU A 434 17.88 -8.86 21.24
N SER A 435 18.41 -9.24 22.40
CA SER A 435 17.99 -10.45 23.12
C SER A 435 16.59 -10.36 23.73
N THR A 436 16.15 -9.18 24.18
CA THR A 436 14.79 -9.00 24.71
C THR A 436 13.77 -8.88 23.58
N VAL A 437 14.14 -8.29 22.44
CA VAL A 437 13.27 -8.21 21.25
C VAL A 437 13.16 -9.56 20.54
N TYR A 438 14.24 -10.33 20.48
CA TYR A 438 14.29 -11.66 19.85
C TYR A 438 14.71 -12.73 20.87
N PRO A 439 13.75 -13.42 21.52
CA PRO A 439 14.02 -14.31 22.66
C PRO A 439 14.66 -15.66 22.28
N GLY A 440 15.42 -15.72 21.19
CA GLY A 440 16.17 -16.91 20.76
C GLY A 440 17.52 -17.03 21.49
N ILE A 441 17.89 -18.26 21.85
CA ILE A 441 19.17 -18.56 22.51
C ILE A 441 20.36 -18.00 21.71
N GLU A 442 20.30 -18.08 20.39
CA GLU A 442 21.34 -17.58 19.49
C GLU A 442 21.58 -16.07 19.64
N LYS A 443 20.50 -15.29 19.77
CA LYS A 443 20.58 -13.83 19.94
C LYS A 443 21.06 -13.46 21.33
N ALA A 444 20.56 -14.14 22.36
CA ALA A 444 21.05 -13.98 23.73
C ALA A 444 22.55 -14.31 23.85
N ALA A 445 23.01 -15.41 23.25
CA ALA A 445 24.42 -15.79 23.27
C ALA A 445 25.31 -14.77 22.54
N THR A 446 24.86 -14.26 21.38
CA THR A 446 25.57 -13.24 20.62
C THR A 446 25.71 -11.94 21.42
N GLU A 447 24.65 -11.52 22.12
CA GLU A 447 24.69 -10.30 22.94
C GLU A 447 25.58 -10.46 24.17
N ILE A 448 25.50 -11.61 24.86
CA ILE A 448 26.39 -11.92 25.98
C ILE A 448 27.85 -11.90 25.51
N ALA A 449 28.16 -12.50 24.36
CA ALA A 449 29.52 -12.49 23.82
C ALA A 449 30.04 -11.06 23.58
N LYS A 450 29.20 -10.15 23.04
CA LYS A 450 29.56 -8.74 22.84
C LYS A 450 29.90 -8.01 24.15
N LEU A 451 29.25 -8.34 25.27
CA LEU A 451 29.53 -7.71 26.57
C LEU A 451 30.93 -8.04 27.11
N TYR A 452 31.50 -9.18 26.73
CA TYR A 452 32.81 -9.66 27.18
C TYR A 452 33.91 -9.52 26.13
N ASP A 453 33.58 -9.17 24.89
CA ASP A 453 34.56 -8.83 23.88
C ASP A 453 35.04 -7.39 24.13
N GLY A 454 36.17 -7.24 24.84
CA GLY A 454 36.77 -5.95 25.22
C GLY A 454 37.33 -5.12 24.07
N ARG A 455 36.76 -5.25 22.87
CA ARG A 455 37.09 -4.51 21.65
C ARG A 455 35.89 -3.63 21.25
N ILE A 456 35.58 -2.63 22.07
CA ILE A 456 34.78 -1.46 21.67
C ILE A 456 35.53 -0.22 22.15
#